data_AF-A0AAN0LYF0-F1
#
_entry.id   AF-A0AAN0LYF0-F1
#
_cell.length_a   1.000
_cell.length_b   1.000
_cell.length_c   1.000
_cell.angle_alpha   90.00
_cell.angle_beta   90.00
_cell.angle_gamma   90.00
#
_symmetry.space_group_name_H-M   'P 1'
#
loop_
_entity.id
_entity.type
_entity.pdbx_description
1 polymer ?
#
loop_
_entity_poly.entity_id
_entity_poly.type
_entity_poly.pdbx_seq_one_letter_code
_entity_poly.pdbx_strand_id
1 'polypeptide(L)'
;MQENETNVTEINKAKQDLATKKETLDATYIDLNAGLNTMAQGLGTQTVTGSLQDKLDALVRITDGKVNVDIKQLTDGIAQIDANLSLIEATEAELNMGITQVEAKKAVAIASLTDPDLTEAEKATIEASIVLLDTNLAELNAQKEQLLAQKAGAIAMKQDLESKLAEANAGIDALRSSQATLQSGITQYNSGMATYEKGVQTLETKTTEAAPLSMMHNAKSIMATLNSKVKIMENNLSWSVKMY
;
A
#
# COMPACT_ATOMS: atom_id res chain seq x y z
N MET A 1 -59.98 -8.30 1.41
CA MET A 1 -59.28 -9.09 0.37
C MET A 1 -58.16 -8.29 -0.28
N GLN A 2 -58.45 -7.13 -0.89
CA GLN A 2 -57.45 -6.30 -1.58
C GLN A 2 -56.24 -5.88 -0.72
N GLU A 3 -56.46 -5.50 0.54
CA GLU A 3 -55.39 -5.09 1.48
C GLU A 3 -54.46 -6.25 1.89
N ASN A 4 -54.97 -7.49 1.92
CA ASN A 4 -54.18 -8.67 2.27
C ASN A 4 -53.34 -9.17 1.07
N GLU A 5 -53.88 -9.06 -0.14
CA GLU A 5 -53.15 -9.37 -1.38
C GLU A 5 -52.03 -8.35 -1.66
N THR A 6 -52.26 -7.07 -1.36
CA THR A 6 -51.23 -6.02 -1.43
C THR A 6 -50.10 -6.30 -0.44
N ASN A 7 -50.40 -6.66 0.81
CA ASN A 7 -49.37 -6.96 1.83
C ASN A 7 -48.49 -8.17 1.46
N VAL A 8 -49.08 -9.24 0.92
CA VAL A 8 -48.33 -10.42 0.45
C VAL A 8 -47.40 -10.08 -0.71
N THR A 9 -47.87 -9.24 -1.64
CA THR A 9 -47.09 -8.80 -2.79
C THR A 9 -45.88 -7.95 -2.38
N GLU A 10 -46.07 -7.02 -1.43
CA GLU A 10 -44.99 -6.19 -0.90
C GLU A 10 -43.93 -7.01 -0.13
N ILE A 11 -44.35 -7.98 0.67
CA ILE A 11 -43.45 -8.89 1.39
C ILE A 11 -42.61 -9.72 0.41
N ASN A 12 -43.22 -10.23 -0.66
CA ASN A 12 -42.51 -11.03 -1.66
C ASN A 12 -41.50 -10.19 -2.45
N LYS A 13 -41.85 -8.94 -2.77
CA LYS A 13 -40.90 -8.00 -3.39
C LYS A 13 -39.72 -7.68 -2.47
N ALA A 14 -39.98 -7.37 -1.20
CA ALA A 14 -38.93 -7.11 -0.22
C ALA A 14 -37.99 -8.31 -0.01
N LYS A 15 -38.51 -9.54 -0.07
CA LYS A 15 -37.68 -10.77 -0.07
C LYS A 15 -36.75 -10.85 -1.26
N GLN A 16 -37.25 -10.56 -2.47
CA GLN A 16 -36.45 -10.60 -3.69
C GLN A 16 -35.38 -9.50 -3.70
N ASP A 17 -35.73 -8.30 -3.26
CA ASP A 17 -34.80 -7.17 -3.16
C ASP A 17 -33.67 -7.48 -2.15
N LEU A 18 -34.00 -8.08 -1.00
CA LEU A 18 -33.01 -8.54 -0.02
C LEU A 18 -32.13 -9.67 -0.56
N ALA A 19 -32.69 -10.64 -1.30
CA ALA A 19 -31.90 -11.71 -1.90
C ALA A 19 -30.87 -11.17 -2.90
N THR A 20 -31.30 -10.24 -3.76
CA THR A 20 -30.39 -9.55 -4.70
C THR A 20 -29.31 -8.75 -3.96
N LYS A 21 -29.69 -8.06 -2.87
CA LYS A 21 -28.75 -7.29 -2.05
C LYS A 21 -27.72 -8.18 -1.36
N LYS A 22 -28.14 -9.34 -0.84
CA LYS A 22 -27.26 -10.36 -0.24
C LYS A 22 -26.23 -10.86 -1.26
N GLU A 23 -26.67 -11.22 -2.46
CA GLU A 23 -25.78 -11.69 -3.54
C GLU A 23 -24.72 -10.63 -3.90
N THR A 24 -25.13 -9.36 -4.01
CA THR A 24 -24.21 -8.25 -4.26
C THR A 24 -23.18 -8.09 -3.12
N LEU A 25 -23.62 -8.20 -1.87
CA LEU A 25 -22.74 -8.11 -0.70
C LEU A 25 -21.76 -9.28 -0.63
N ASP A 26 -22.22 -10.50 -0.92
CA ASP A 26 -21.36 -11.69 -0.94
C ASP A 26 -20.28 -11.57 -2.03
N ALA A 27 -20.65 -11.10 -3.23
CA ALA A 27 -19.68 -10.81 -4.30
C ALA A 27 -18.66 -9.74 -3.88
N THR A 28 -19.13 -8.64 -3.27
CA THR A 28 -18.26 -7.57 -2.77
C THR A 28 -17.27 -8.09 -1.71
N TYR A 29 -17.73 -8.96 -0.80
CA TYR A 29 -16.86 -9.58 0.19
C TYR A 29 -15.77 -10.44 -0.46
N ILE A 30 -16.14 -11.25 -1.45
CA ILE A 30 -15.20 -12.10 -2.20
C ILE A 30 -14.12 -11.24 -2.87
N ASP A 31 -14.52 -10.17 -3.55
CA ASP A 31 -13.59 -9.28 -4.25
C ASP A 31 -12.64 -8.56 -3.28
N LEU A 32 -13.15 -8.02 -2.17
CA LEU A 32 -12.31 -7.38 -1.14
C LEU A 32 -11.33 -8.37 -0.53
N ASN A 33 -11.80 -9.57 -0.21
CA ASN A 33 -10.97 -10.62 0.34
C ASN A 33 -9.88 -11.08 -0.65
N ALA A 34 -10.21 -11.17 -1.94
CA ALA A 34 -9.25 -11.47 -3.01
C ALA A 34 -8.21 -10.35 -3.17
N GLY A 35 -8.63 -9.08 -3.11
CA GLY A 35 -7.75 -7.92 -3.14
C GLY A 35 -6.75 -7.90 -1.97
N LEU A 36 -7.24 -8.15 -0.75
CA LEU A 36 -6.39 -8.29 0.44
C LEU A 36 -5.39 -9.45 0.30
N ASN A 37 -5.83 -10.60 -0.22
CA ASN A 37 -4.94 -11.75 -0.43
C ASN A 37 -3.90 -11.50 -1.53
N THR A 38 -4.26 -10.75 -2.57
CA THR A 38 -3.33 -10.33 -3.62
C THR A 38 -2.25 -9.41 -3.05
N MET A 39 -2.65 -8.43 -2.22
CA MET A 39 -1.70 -7.56 -1.54
C MET A 39 -0.78 -8.34 -0.58
N ALA A 40 -1.33 -9.28 0.19
CA ALA A 40 -0.54 -10.15 1.07
C ALA A 40 0.55 -10.91 0.31
N GLN A 41 0.21 -11.47 -0.86
CA GLN A 41 1.14 -12.15 -1.75
C GLN A 41 2.20 -11.19 -2.31
N GLY A 42 1.80 -10.00 -2.75
CA GLY A 42 2.72 -8.96 -3.22
C GLY A 42 3.72 -8.51 -2.15
N LEU A 43 3.32 -8.55 -0.88
CA LEU A 43 4.20 -8.29 0.27
C LEU A 43 5.01 -9.53 0.72
N GLY A 44 4.87 -10.68 0.05
CA GLY A 44 5.57 -11.92 0.40
C GLY A 44 5.08 -12.57 1.70
N THR A 45 3.84 -12.29 2.10
CA THR A 45 3.24 -12.80 3.35
C THR A 45 2.14 -13.82 3.06
N GLN A 46 1.91 -14.74 3.99
CA GLN A 46 0.81 -15.70 3.89
C GLN A 46 -0.54 -15.01 4.08
N THR A 47 -1.61 -15.70 3.70
CA THR A 47 -3.00 -15.23 3.82
C THR A 47 -3.27 -14.67 5.20
N VAL A 48 -3.66 -13.40 5.26
CA VAL A 48 -4.07 -12.78 6.50
C VAL A 48 -5.46 -13.31 6.86
N THR A 49 -5.60 -13.86 8.06
CA THR A 49 -6.86 -14.43 8.57
C THR A 49 -7.55 -13.44 9.51
N GLY A 50 -8.88 -13.42 9.54
CA GLY A 50 -9.67 -12.48 10.36
C GLY A 50 -10.77 -11.79 9.56
N SER A 51 -11.37 -10.75 10.13
CA SER A 51 -12.29 -9.89 9.39
C SER A 51 -11.57 -9.13 8.28
N LEU A 52 -12.30 -8.56 7.32
CA LEU A 52 -11.68 -7.75 6.25
C LEU A 52 -10.85 -6.58 6.83
N GLN A 53 -11.32 -5.98 7.94
CA GLN A 53 -10.61 -4.90 8.61
C GLN A 53 -9.33 -5.40 9.28
N ASP A 54 -9.39 -6.50 10.03
CA ASP A 54 -8.20 -7.07 10.68
C ASP A 54 -7.12 -7.42 9.65
N LYS A 55 -7.55 -7.92 8.49
CA LYS A 55 -6.67 -8.24 7.38
C LYS A 55 -5.97 -7.01 6.83
N LEU A 56 -6.73 -5.94 6.58
CA LEU A 56 -6.18 -4.69 6.07
C LEU A 56 -5.22 -4.05 7.08
N ASP A 57 -5.59 -4.00 8.36
CA ASP A 57 -4.77 -3.43 9.42
C ASP A 57 -3.43 -4.17 9.57
N ALA A 58 -3.44 -5.49 9.48
CA ALA A 58 -2.22 -6.29 9.49
C ALA A 58 -1.34 -6.00 8.26
N LEU A 59 -1.93 -5.87 7.06
CA LEU A 59 -1.18 -5.52 5.85
C LEU A 59 -0.58 -4.12 5.93
N VAL A 60 -1.28 -3.15 6.52
CA VAL A 60 -0.77 -1.81 6.78
C VAL A 60 0.45 -1.89 7.69
N ARG A 61 0.36 -2.61 8.81
CA ARG A 61 1.49 -2.79 9.75
C ARG A 61 2.70 -3.45 9.09
N ILE A 62 2.47 -4.48 8.27
CA ILE A 62 3.53 -5.16 7.51
C ILE A 62 4.19 -4.18 6.55
N THR A 63 3.39 -3.40 5.82
CA THR A 63 3.87 -2.39 4.88
C THR A 63 4.73 -1.37 5.61
N ASP A 64 4.21 -0.72 6.65
CA ASP A 64 4.95 0.29 7.42
C ASP A 64 6.25 -0.26 8.02
N GLY A 65 6.22 -1.50 8.52
CA GLY A 65 7.41 -2.17 9.05
C GLY A 65 8.49 -2.37 7.99
N LYS A 66 8.14 -2.93 6.82
CA LYS A 66 9.09 -3.16 5.72
C LYS A 66 9.62 -1.83 5.16
N VAL A 67 8.72 -0.86 4.98
CA VAL A 67 9.06 0.48 4.50
C VAL A 67 10.08 1.16 5.39
N ASN A 68 9.86 1.14 6.70
CA ASN A 68 10.79 1.76 7.64
C ASN A 68 12.18 1.10 7.61
N VAL A 69 12.25 -0.22 7.41
CA VAL A 69 13.53 -0.93 7.30
C VAL A 69 14.24 -0.58 5.99
N ASP A 70 13.56 -0.71 4.85
CA ASP A 70 14.17 -0.53 3.52
C ASP A 70 14.61 0.92 3.29
N ILE A 71 13.74 1.90 3.60
CA ILE A 71 14.08 3.33 3.46
C ILE A 71 15.26 3.67 4.36
N LYS A 72 15.28 3.16 5.60
CA LYS A 72 16.38 3.42 6.52
C LYS A 72 17.70 2.85 6.00
N GLN A 73 17.71 1.61 5.50
CA GLN A 73 18.92 1.00 4.94
C GLN A 73 19.46 1.80 3.75
N LEU A 74 18.58 2.24 2.84
CA LEU A 74 18.98 3.06 1.69
C LEU A 74 19.53 4.42 2.13
N THR A 75 18.84 5.09 3.06
CA THR A 75 19.24 6.42 3.56
C THR A 75 20.56 6.35 4.33
N ASP A 76 20.74 5.35 5.19
CA ASP A 76 22.00 5.11 5.92
C ASP A 76 23.14 4.82 4.94
N GLY A 77 22.88 4.03 3.89
CA GLY A 77 23.85 3.73 2.84
C GLY A 77 24.31 4.97 2.08
N ILE A 78 23.37 5.85 1.70
CA ILE A 78 23.66 7.14 1.06
C ILE A 78 24.52 8.01 2.00
N ALA A 79 24.14 8.14 3.26
CA ALA A 79 24.88 8.93 4.25
C ALA A 79 26.31 8.41 4.46
N GLN A 80 26.52 7.10 4.45
CA GLN A 80 27.86 6.50 4.52
C GLN A 80 28.70 6.83 3.29
N ILE A 81 28.11 6.84 2.09
CA ILE A 81 28.82 7.25 0.87
C ILE A 81 29.18 8.73 0.93
N ASP A 82 28.30 9.61 1.43
CA ASP A 82 28.60 11.03 1.61
C ASP A 82 29.78 11.26 2.57
N ALA A 83 29.83 10.50 3.66
CA ALA A 83 30.97 10.52 4.57
C ALA A 83 32.26 10.07 3.87
N ASN A 84 32.21 8.99 3.09
CA ASN A 84 33.37 8.49 2.34
C ASN A 84 33.83 9.48 1.26
N LEU A 85 32.90 10.15 0.57
CA LEU A 85 33.21 11.18 -0.42
C LEU A 85 33.91 12.37 0.24
N SER A 86 33.46 12.79 1.42
CA SER A 86 34.11 13.86 2.18
C SER A 86 35.55 13.51 2.56
N LEU A 87 35.81 12.25 2.93
CA LEU A 87 37.18 11.77 3.20
C LEU A 87 38.03 11.75 1.93
N ILE A 88 37.49 11.27 0.82
CA ILE A 88 38.16 11.27 -0.49
C ILE A 88 38.54 12.69 -0.90
N GLU A 89 37.65 13.67 -0.71
CA GLU A 89 37.92 15.08 -1.01
C GLU A 89 39.02 15.67 -0.13
N ALA A 90 39.06 15.31 1.15
CA ALA A 90 40.16 15.69 2.03
C ALA A 90 41.50 15.09 1.56
N THR A 91 41.53 13.80 1.23
CA THR A 91 42.74 13.14 0.68
C THR A 91 43.18 13.75 -0.66
N GLU A 92 42.23 14.13 -1.51
CA GLU A 92 42.51 14.80 -2.78
C GLU A 92 43.20 16.15 -2.55
N ALA A 93 42.75 16.92 -1.56
CA ALA A 93 43.38 18.17 -1.16
C ALA A 93 44.80 17.97 -0.63
N GLU A 94 45.02 16.95 0.23
CA GLU A 94 46.35 16.60 0.74
C GLU A 94 47.32 16.19 -0.37
N LEU A 95 46.87 15.35 -1.32
CA LEU A 95 47.67 14.97 -2.49
C LEU A 95 48.03 16.20 -3.34
N ASN A 96 47.08 17.10 -3.59
CA ASN A 96 47.34 18.34 -4.32
C ASN A 96 48.40 19.20 -3.62
N MET A 97 48.31 19.34 -2.30
CA MET A 97 49.34 20.04 -1.52
C MET A 97 50.71 19.36 -1.64
N GLY A 98 50.76 18.03 -1.55
CA GLY A 98 51.98 17.25 -1.72
C GLY A 98 52.63 17.45 -3.09
N ILE A 99 51.83 17.38 -4.16
CA ILE A 99 52.28 17.64 -5.54
C ILE A 99 52.90 19.04 -5.64
N THR A 100 52.19 20.08 -5.20
CA THR A 100 52.70 21.46 -5.22
C THR A 100 54.01 21.61 -4.45
N GLN A 101 54.17 20.94 -3.30
CA GLN A 101 55.43 20.98 -2.54
C GLN A 101 56.59 20.32 -3.28
N VAL A 102 56.36 19.20 -3.95
CA VAL A 102 57.39 18.51 -4.74
C VAL A 102 57.77 19.35 -5.97
N GLU A 103 56.79 19.95 -6.65
CA GLU A 103 57.03 20.89 -7.76
C GLU A 103 57.89 22.09 -7.30
N ALA A 104 57.59 22.68 -6.14
CA ALA A 104 58.36 23.78 -5.58
C ALA A 104 59.80 23.37 -5.26
N LYS A 105 60.01 22.19 -4.63
CA LYS A 105 61.35 21.65 -4.36
C LYS A 105 62.13 21.40 -5.66
N LYS A 106 61.46 20.87 -6.69
CA LYS A 106 62.05 20.65 -8.01
C LYS A 106 62.48 21.97 -8.65
N ALA A 107 61.64 22.99 -8.59
CA ALA A 107 61.97 24.32 -9.12
C ALA A 107 63.20 24.93 -8.43
N VAL A 108 63.31 24.79 -7.10
CA VAL A 108 64.50 25.23 -6.34
C VAL A 108 65.75 24.47 -6.79
N ALA A 109 65.69 23.14 -6.92
CA ALA A 109 66.82 22.33 -7.38
C ALA A 109 67.28 22.73 -8.80
N ILE A 110 66.34 22.97 -9.71
CA ILE A 110 66.63 23.47 -11.06
C ILE A 110 67.31 24.83 -11.00
N ALA A 111 66.83 25.75 -10.17
CA ALA A 111 67.44 27.07 -10.02
C ALA A 111 68.88 26.99 -9.50
N SER A 112 69.18 26.08 -8.57
CA SER A 112 70.54 25.87 -8.06
C SER A 112 71.54 25.46 -9.14
N LEU A 113 71.12 24.78 -10.22
CA LEU A 113 72.01 24.43 -11.34
C LEU A 113 72.55 25.63 -12.12
N THR A 114 72.03 26.84 -11.87
CA THR A 114 72.51 28.08 -12.50
C THR A 114 73.69 28.73 -11.77
N ASP A 115 74.08 28.20 -10.61
CA ASP A 115 75.23 28.69 -9.86
C ASP A 115 76.55 28.37 -10.60
N PRO A 116 77.33 29.38 -11.02
CA PRO A 116 78.56 29.17 -11.78
C PRO A 116 79.70 28.53 -10.96
N ASP A 117 79.61 28.52 -9.64
CA ASP A 117 80.67 27.98 -8.76
C ASP A 117 80.53 26.47 -8.50
N LEU A 118 79.47 25.83 -9.00
CA LEU A 118 79.25 24.38 -8.85
C LEU A 118 80.29 23.55 -9.60
N THR A 119 80.80 22.52 -8.92
CA THR A 119 81.59 21.47 -9.56
C THR A 119 80.69 20.50 -10.34
N GLU A 120 81.28 19.76 -11.29
CA GLU A 120 80.56 18.76 -12.08
C GLU A 120 79.93 17.66 -11.19
N ALA A 121 80.58 17.31 -10.08
CA ALA A 121 80.07 16.33 -9.13
C ALA A 121 78.84 16.83 -8.35
N GLU A 122 78.83 18.10 -7.95
CA GLU A 122 77.69 18.73 -7.27
C GLU A 122 76.52 18.88 -8.23
N LYS A 123 76.80 19.28 -9.48
CA LYS A 123 75.80 19.36 -10.54
C LYS A 123 75.12 18.01 -10.79
N ALA A 124 75.91 16.94 -10.95
CA ALA A 124 75.39 15.59 -11.12
C ALA A 124 74.50 15.14 -9.93
N THR A 125 74.84 15.56 -8.71
CA THR A 125 74.05 15.26 -7.50
C THR A 125 72.69 15.99 -7.51
N ILE A 126 72.66 17.26 -7.93
CA ILE A 126 71.43 18.03 -8.06
C ILE A 126 70.55 17.44 -9.18
N GLU A 127 71.14 17.10 -10.33
CA GLU A 127 70.44 16.45 -11.44
C GLU A 127 69.81 15.11 -11.02
N ALA A 128 70.55 14.27 -10.28
CA ALA A 128 70.00 13.05 -9.71
C ALA A 128 68.82 13.32 -8.74
N SER A 129 68.89 14.39 -7.95
CA SER A 129 67.81 14.79 -7.04
C SER A 129 66.56 15.25 -7.81
N ILE A 130 66.73 15.94 -8.95
CA ILE A 130 65.63 16.34 -9.84
C ILE A 130 64.94 15.10 -10.42
N VAL A 131 65.70 14.10 -10.87
CA VAL A 131 65.14 12.83 -11.39
C VAL A 131 64.32 12.11 -10.31
N LEU A 132 64.78 12.12 -9.05
CA LEU A 132 64.02 11.57 -7.93
C LEU A 132 62.72 12.34 -7.68
N LEU A 133 62.75 13.68 -7.72
CA LEU A 133 61.55 14.51 -7.57
C LEU A 133 60.55 14.29 -8.71
N ASP A 134 61.03 14.09 -9.94
CA ASP A 134 60.20 13.73 -11.09
C ASP A 134 59.50 12.38 -10.89
N THR A 135 60.23 11.40 -10.37
CA THR A 135 59.67 10.09 -10.03
C THR A 135 58.58 10.24 -8.97
N ASN A 136 58.81 11.04 -7.92
CA ASN A 136 57.82 11.29 -6.87
C ASN A 136 56.58 12.02 -7.40
N LEU A 137 56.74 12.99 -8.31
CA LEU A 137 55.60 13.66 -8.95
C LEU A 137 54.77 12.69 -9.78
N ALA A 138 55.41 11.81 -10.54
CA ALA A 138 54.70 10.80 -11.31
C ALA A 138 53.89 9.87 -10.40
N GLU A 139 54.47 9.43 -9.28
CA GLU A 139 53.79 8.57 -8.31
C GLU A 139 52.59 9.26 -7.65
N LEU A 140 52.76 10.50 -7.17
CA LEU A 140 51.66 11.28 -6.57
C LEU A 140 50.53 11.54 -7.56
N ASN A 141 50.85 11.85 -8.82
CA ASN A 141 49.84 12.03 -9.85
C ASN A 141 49.09 10.72 -10.14
N ALA A 142 49.78 9.58 -10.18
CA ALA A 142 49.13 8.28 -10.34
C ALA A 142 48.19 7.95 -9.15
N GLN A 143 48.60 8.26 -7.91
CA GLN A 143 47.75 8.12 -6.74
C GLN A 143 46.51 9.01 -6.82
N LYS A 144 46.66 10.26 -7.29
CA LYS A 144 45.54 11.18 -7.51
C LYS A 144 44.56 10.66 -8.57
N GLU A 145 45.06 10.13 -9.68
CA GLU A 145 44.21 9.54 -10.72
C GLU A 145 43.39 8.34 -10.18
N GLN A 146 44.02 7.48 -9.37
CA GLN A 146 43.33 6.38 -8.71
C GLN A 146 42.26 6.88 -7.73
N LEU A 147 42.55 7.93 -6.96
CA LEU A 147 41.59 8.53 -6.03
C LEU A 147 40.39 9.15 -6.78
N LEU A 148 40.62 9.82 -7.90
CA LEU A 148 39.56 10.38 -8.75
C LEU A 148 38.67 9.28 -9.33
N ALA A 149 39.25 8.15 -9.73
CA ALA A 149 38.47 6.99 -10.16
C ALA A 149 37.62 6.42 -9.02
N GLN A 150 38.15 6.33 -7.80
CA GLN A 150 37.38 5.92 -6.61
C GLN A 150 36.24 6.90 -6.32
N LYS A 151 36.50 8.21 -6.40
CA LYS A 151 35.49 9.27 -6.25
C LYS A 151 34.34 9.10 -7.24
N ALA A 152 34.66 8.90 -8.52
CA ALA A 152 33.66 8.69 -9.56
C ALA A 152 32.82 7.43 -9.29
N GLY A 153 33.45 6.33 -8.84
CA GLY A 153 32.74 5.11 -8.44
C GLY A 153 31.78 5.34 -7.26
N ALA A 154 32.22 6.06 -6.24
CA ALA A 154 31.37 6.40 -5.08
C ALA A 154 30.17 7.27 -5.47
N ILE A 155 30.36 8.27 -6.34
CA ILE A 155 29.27 9.10 -6.87
C ILE A 155 28.25 8.23 -7.63
N ALA A 156 28.70 7.32 -8.48
CA ALA A 156 27.81 6.42 -9.21
C ALA A 156 27.01 5.51 -8.27
N MET A 157 27.64 4.96 -7.23
CA MET A 157 26.94 4.16 -6.20
C MET A 157 25.89 4.98 -5.45
N LYS A 158 26.20 6.25 -5.12
CA LYS A 158 25.23 7.14 -4.48
C LYS A 158 24.00 7.36 -5.37
N GLN A 159 24.21 7.66 -6.65
CA GLN A 159 23.12 7.86 -7.61
C GLN A 159 22.23 6.62 -7.76
N ASP A 160 22.82 5.42 -7.78
CA ASP A 160 22.06 4.16 -7.79
C ASP A 160 21.20 3.98 -6.53
N LEU A 161 21.74 4.26 -5.34
CA LEU A 161 20.97 4.20 -4.09
C LEU A 161 19.85 5.25 -4.05
N GLU A 162 20.11 6.48 -4.52
CA GLU A 162 19.10 7.53 -4.62
C GLU A 162 17.96 7.14 -5.58
N SER A 163 18.29 6.50 -6.71
CA SER A 163 17.29 5.96 -7.63
C SER A 163 16.44 4.88 -6.96
N LYS A 164 17.07 3.92 -6.27
CA LYS A 164 16.37 2.87 -5.53
C LYS A 164 15.48 3.42 -4.42
N LEU A 165 15.91 4.49 -3.75
CA LEU A 165 15.10 5.18 -2.74
C LEU A 165 13.87 5.84 -3.38
N ALA A 166 14.02 6.48 -4.54
CA ALA A 166 12.90 7.06 -5.27
C ALA A 166 11.89 5.98 -5.73
N GLU A 167 12.38 4.87 -6.27
CA GLU A 167 11.56 3.72 -6.68
C GLU A 167 10.82 3.10 -5.49
N ALA A 168 11.51 2.92 -4.34
CA ALA A 168 10.90 2.43 -3.12
C ALA A 168 9.76 3.35 -2.66
N ASN A 169 9.98 4.67 -2.62
CA ASN A 169 8.95 5.64 -2.27
C ASN A 169 7.74 5.60 -3.21
N ALA A 170 7.96 5.51 -4.52
CA ALA A 170 6.87 5.36 -5.48
C ALA A 170 6.06 4.07 -5.26
N GLY A 171 6.74 2.96 -4.98
CA GLY A 171 6.09 1.69 -4.64
C GLY A 171 5.24 1.78 -3.37
N ILE A 172 5.71 2.55 -2.38
CA ILE A 172 4.99 2.80 -1.11
C ILE A 172 3.73 3.59 -1.34
N ASP A 173 3.79 4.64 -2.16
CA ASP A 173 2.62 5.45 -2.48
C ASP A 173 1.55 4.62 -3.21
N ALA A 174 1.98 3.74 -4.13
CA ALA A 174 1.07 2.81 -4.81
C ALA A 174 0.41 1.81 -3.83
N LEU A 175 1.17 1.27 -2.87
CA LEU A 175 0.65 0.38 -1.83
C LEU A 175 -0.36 1.10 -0.93
N ARG A 176 -0.05 2.32 -0.48
CA ARG A 176 -0.94 3.14 0.35
C ARG A 176 -2.24 3.51 -0.37
N SER A 177 -2.15 3.84 -1.66
CA SER A 177 -3.34 4.08 -2.50
C SER A 177 -4.23 2.84 -2.61
N SER A 178 -3.62 1.67 -2.78
CA SER A 178 -4.33 0.39 -2.82
C SER A 178 -5.00 0.08 -1.47
N GLN A 179 -4.30 0.32 -0.35
CA GLN A 179 -4.85 0.17 1.00
C GLN A 179 -6.04 1.10 1.25
N ALA A 180 -5.96 2.36 0.82
CA ALA A 180 -7.06 3.32 0.93
C ALA A 180 -8.29 2.88 0.12
N THR A 181 -8.07 2.32 -1.07
CA THR A 181 -9.15 1.77 -1.91
C THR A 181 -9.83 0.59 -1.22
N LEU A 182 -9.05 -0.35 -0.67
CA LEU A 182 -9.57 -1.48 0.09
C LEU A 182 -10.32 -1.00 1.35
N GLN A 183 -9.80 -0.01 2.08
CA GLN A 183 -10.47 0.56 3.26
C GLN A 183 -11.83 1.16 2.90
N SER A 184 -11.89 1.91 1.79
CA SER A 184 -13.14 2.48 1.29
C SER A 184 -14.15 1.38 0.95
N GLY A 185 -13.70 0.33 0.23
CA GLY A 185 -14.53 -0.81 -0.11
C GLY A 185 -15.05 -1.57 1.12
N ILE A 186 -14.21 -1.81 2.12
CA ILE A 186 -14.61 -2.42 3.40
C ILE A 186 -15.66 -1.57 4.12
N THR A 187 -15.48 -0.25 4.14
CA THR A 187 -16.45 0.68 4.76
C THR A 187 -17.80 0.62 4.06
N GLN A 188 -17.81 0.61 2.72
CA GLN A 188 -19.02 0.47 1.92
C GLN A 188 -19.70 -0.88 2.13
N TYR A 189 -18.93 -1.96 2.16
CA TYR A 189 -19.43 -3.31 2.46
C TYR A 189 -20.10 -3.36 3.83
N ASN A 190 -19.44 -2.85 4.89
CA ASN A 190 -19.98 -2.85 6.24
C ASN A 190 -21.28 -2.02 6.34
N SER A 191 -21.33 -0.85 5.69
CA SER A 191 -22.55 -0.04 5.61
C SER A 191 -23.69 -0.75 4.87
N GLY A 192 -23.34 -1.44 3.78
CA GLY A 192 -24.27 -2.26 3.01
C GLY A 192 -24.82 -3.44 3.81
N MET A 193 -23.98 -4.11 4.60
CA MET A 193 -24.36 -5.18 5.52
C MET A 193 -25.32 -4.67 6.61
N ALA A 194 -25.02 -3.53 7.25
CA ALA A 194 -25.91 -2.94 8.24
C ALA A 194 -27.29 -2.59 7.66
N THR A 195 -27.32 -2.09 6.42
CA THR A 195 -28.58 -1.81 5.70
C THR A 195 -29.34 -3.10 5.39
N TYR A 196 -28.64 -4.15 4.96
CA TYR A 196 -29.21 -5.47 4.70
C TYR A 196 -29.83 -6.06 5.98
N GLU A 197 -29.10 -6.05 7.10
CA GLU A 197 -29.58 -6.54 8.40
C GLU A 197 -30.84 -5.81 8.87
N LYS A 198 -30.87 -4.47 8.73
CA LYS A 198 -32.07 -3.68 9.04
C LYS A 198 -33.25 -4.04 8.13
N GLY A 199 -32.99 -4.30 6.85
CA GLY A 199 -34.00 -4.74 5.90
C GLY A 199 -34.56 -6.12 6.26
N VAL A 200 -33.71 -7.06 6.68
CA VAL A 200 -34.12 -8.38 7.18
C VAL A 200 -35.03 -8.23 8.41
N GLN A 201 -34.62 -7.45 9.41
CA GLN A 201 -35.44 -7.20 10.62
C GLN A 201 -36.80 -6.58 10.27
N THR A 202 -36.82 -5.62 9.33
CA THR A 202 -38.08 -5.00 8.88
C THR A 202 -39.00 -6.01 8.20
N LEU A 203 -38.44 -6.90 7.37
CA LEU A 203 -39.18 -7.96 6.70
C LEU A 203 -39.72 -8.98 7.70
N GLU A 204 -38.95 -9.35 8.72
CA GLU A 204 -39.37 -10.25 9.80
C GLU A 204 -40.56 -9.67 10.57
N THR A 205 -40.51 -8.39 10.95
CA THR A 205 -41.62 -7.68 11.60
C THR A 205 -42.87 -7.69 10.72
N LYS A 206 -42.76 -7.27 9.45
CA LYS A 206 -43.89 -7.24 8.50
C LYS A 206 -44.50 -8.63 8.28
N THR A 207 -43.67 -9.66 8.21
CA THR A 207 -44.13 -11.05 8.03
C THR A 207 -44.89 -11.54 9.27
N THR A 208 -44.43 -11.18 10.46
CA THR A 208 -45.06 -11.53 11.74
C THR A 208 -46.41 -10.83 11.91
N GLU A 209 -46.52 -9.55 11.53
CA GLU A 209 -47.76 -8.77 11.58
C GLU A 209 -48.83 -9.25 10.56
N ALA A 210 -48.41 -9.72 9.38
CA ALA A 210 -49.32 -10.20 8.34
C ALA A 210 -49.96 -11.57 8.65
N ALA A 211 -49.28 -12.44 9.42
CA ALA A 211 -49.75 -13.77 9.77
C ALA A 211 -51.13 -13.79 10.48
N PRO A 212 -51.39 -13.02 11.57
CA PRO A 212 -52.68 -13.00 12.26
C PRO A 212 -53.82 -12.39 11.42
N LEU A 213 -53.52 -11.40 10.57
CA LEU A 213 -54.51 -10.78 9.67
C LEU A 213 -55.06 -11.76 8.62
N SER A 214 -54.20 -12.65 8.11
CA SER A 214 -54.58 -13.68 7.13
C SER A 214 -55.54 -14.72 7.74
N MET A 215 -55.27 -15.17 8.97
CA MET A 215 -56.14 -16.10 9.70
C MET A 215 -57.49 -15.47 10.04
N MET A 216 -57.49 -14.19 10.45
CA MET A 216 -58.72 -13.47 10.79
C MET A 216 -59.60 -13.19 9.56
N HIS A 217 -59.01 -12.93 8.39
CA HIS A 217 -59.75 -12.82 7.12
C HIS A 217 -60.40 -14.14 6.73
N ASN A 218 -59.70 -15.26 6.88
CA ASN A 218 -60.24 -16.59 6.60
C ASN A 218 -61.41 -16.92 7.54
N ALA A 219 -61.25 -16.66 8.84
CA ALA A 219 -62.33 -16.81 9.82
C ALA A 219 -63.57 -15.95 9.49
N LYS A 220 -63.38 -14.69 9.06
CA LYS A 220 -64.48 -13.82 8.62
C LYS A 220 -65.19 -14.34 7.37
N SER A 221 -64.46 -14.86 6.40
CA SER A 221 -65.04 -15.45 5.18
C SER A 221 -65.85 -16.71 5.49
N ILE A 222 -65.33 -17.57 6.36
CA ILE A 222 -66.02 -18.76 6.87
C ILE A 222 -67.29 -18.36 7.61
N MET A 223 -67.22 -17.35 8.49
CA MET A 223 -68.40 -16.82 9.19
C MET A 223 -69.45 -16.25 8.23
N ALA A 224 -69.05 -15.48 7.22
CA ALA A 224 -69.99 -14.95 6.22
C ALA A 224 -70.70 -16.08 5.45
N THR A 225 -69.97 -17.15 5.12
CA THR A 225 -70.50 -18.33 4.44
C THR A 225 -71.43 -19.15 5.33
N LEU A 226 -71.13 -19.27 6.62
CA LEU A 226 -72.01 -19.93 7.59
C LEU A 226 -73.30 -19.13 7.77
N ASN A 227 -73.19 -17.81 7.90
CA ASN A 227 -74.34 -16.94 8.13
C ASN A 227 -75.32 -16.94 6.94
N SER A 228 -74.82 -16.98 5.71
CA SER A 228 -75.66 -17.11 4.51
C SER A 228 -76.39 -18.46 4.46
N LYS A 229 -75.72 -19.56 4.84
CA LYS A 229 -76.34 -20.89 4.93
C LYS A 229 -77.44 -20.94 6.00
N VAL A 230 -77.21 -20.35 7.17
CA VAL A 230 -78.23 -20.26 8.23
C VAL A 230 -79.48 -19.54 7.73
N LYS A 231 -79.30 -18.40 7.06
CA LYS A 231 -80.42 -17.62 6.51
C LYS A 231 -81.22 -18.38 5.44
N ILE A 232 -80.56 -19.20 4.63
CA ILE A 232 -81.23 -20.09 3.67
C ILE A 232 -82.03 -21.17 4.41
N MET A 233 -81.47 -21.78 5.46
CA MET A 233 -82.17 -22.77 6.28
C MET A 233 -83.40 -22.17 6.99
N GLU A 234 -83.28 -20.98 7.57
CA GLU A 234 -84.39 -20.25 8.20
C GLU A 234 -85.52 -19.96 7.19
N ASN A 235 -85.18 -19.51 5.98
CA ASN A 235 -86.16 -19.28 4.92
C ASN A 235 -86.87 -20.57 4.50
N ASN A 236 -86.14 -21.69 4.34
CA ASN A 236 -86.74 -22.98 3.97
C ASN A 236 -87.67 -23.54 5.06
N LEU A 237 -87.32 -23.35 6.33
CA LEU A 237 -88.19 -23.71 7.47
C LEU A 237 -89.44 -22.83 7.51
N SER A 238 -89.31 -21.53 7.23
CA SER A 238 -90.45 -20.59 7.16
C SER A 238 -91.45 -20.97 6.07
N TRP A 239 -90.97 -21.47 4.91
CA TRP A 239 -91.83 -21.94 3.82
C TRP A 239 -92.52 -23.26 4.15
N SER A 240 -91.84 -24.15 4.88
CA SER A 240 -92.37 -25.45 5.29
C SER A 240 -93.49 -25.31 6.34
N VAL A 241 -93.38 -24.33 7.26
CA VAL A 241 -94.41 -24.05 8.27
C VAL A 241 -95.62 -23.33 7.69
N LYS A 242 -95.48 -22.60 6.57
CA LYS A 242 -96.60 -21.92 5.89
C LYS A 242 -97.39 -22.83 4.93
N MET A 243 -96.91 -24.03 4.64
CA MET A 243 -97.56 -25.01 3.76
C MET A 243 -98.32 -26.13 4.50
N TYR A 244 -98.40 -26.07 5.83
CA TYR A 244 -99.29 -26.88 6.67
C TYR A 244 -100.37 -25.98 7.28
#